data_AF-A0A0B7KKB8-F1
#
_entry.id   AF-A0A0B7KKB8-F1
#
_cell.length_a   1.000
_cell.length_b   1.000
_cell.length_c   1.000
_cell.angle_alpha   90.00
_cell.angle_beta   90.00
_cell.angle_gamma   90.00
#
_symmetry.space_group_name_H-M   'P 1'
#
loop_
_entity.id
_entity.type
_entity.pdbx_description
1 polymer ?
#
loop_
_entity_poly.entity_id
_entity_poly.type
_entity_poly.pdbx_seq_one_letter_code
_entity_poly.pdbx_strand_id
1 'polypeptide(L)'
;YHAWEVAPENYSQVLKSYTKITPKWLYANSVIYFPTAYFTKITLLLLISRVFTVKRWVTKSIHIFIVVLLAAHLPVQIIKIVICIPIKAYWDPLVDGRCLDQRRIFLFGLSLAIFTDFVILLVPIPLTWSLRVPLRKKIKIMAMLGAGGIATGMTILRMYKAVKFIHSNDVTADFASLVLTTYVSLML
;
A
#
# COMPACT_ATOMS: atom_id res chain seq x y z
N TYR A 1 4.06 -1.20 31.64
CA TYR A 1 3.38 0.08 31.94
C TYR A 1 1.98 -0.03 31.41
N HIS A 2 1.01 -0.23 32.30
CA HIS A 2 -0.38 -0.43 31.89
C HIS A 2 -1.16 0.89 31.97
N ALA A 3 -2.10 1.11 31.06
CA ALA A 3 -2.78 2.40 30.89
C ALA A 3 -3.59 2.85 32.13
N TRP A 4 -3.90 1.95 33.06
CA TRP A 4 -4.63 2.23 34.31
C TRP A 4 -3.75 2.76 35.46
N GLU A 5 -2.41 2.76 35.31
CA GLU A 5 -1.49 3.28 36.33
C GLU A 5 -1.22 4.80 36.18
N VAL A 6 -1.79 5.43 35.14
CA VAL A 6 -1.52 6.83 34.80
C VAL A 6 -2.54 7.76 35.47
N ALA A 7 -2.06 8.70 36.28
CA ALA A 7 -2.89 9.72 36.93
C ALA A 7 -3.73 10.53 35.91
N PRO A 8 -4.98 10.92 36.25
CA PRO A 8 -5.92 11.56 35.32
C PRO A 8 -5.41 12.88 34.72
N GLU A 9 -4.61 13.66 35.46
CA GLU A 9 -3.94 14.86 34.91
C GLU A 9 -2.95 14.53 33.77
N ASN A 10 -2.15 13.46 33.92
CA ASN A 10 -1.19 13.04 32.90
C ASN A 10 -1.88 12.40 31.68
N TYR A 11 -3.04 11.76 31.86
CA TYR A 11 -3.81 11.17 30.77
C TYR A 11 -4.20 12.23 29.72
N SER A 12 -4.60 13.43 30.17
CA SER A 12 -4.96 14.53 29.28
C SER A 12 -3.78 15.03 28.42
N GLN A 13 -2.55 15.05 28.97
CA GLN A 13 -1.35 15.46 28.24
C GLN A 13 -0.88 14.38 27.26
N VAL A 14 -0.96 13.10 27.68
CA VAL A 14 -0.64 11.96 26.83
C VAL A 14 -1.62 11.90 25.66
N LEU A 15 -2.93 12.00 25.91
CA LEU A 15 -3.95 12.04 24.86
C LEU A 15 -3.76 13.20 23.89
N LYS A 16 -3.42 14.41 24.38
CA LYS A 16 -3.13 15.57 23.52
C LYS A 16 -1.90 15.34 22.64
N SER A 17 -0.86 14.69 23.18
CA SER A 17 0.31 14.30 22.39
C SER A 17 -0.07 13.26 21.34
N TYR A 18 -0.82 12.22 21.71
CA TYR A 18 -1.26 11.19 20.78
C TYR A 18 -2.19 11.76 19.68
N THR A 19 -3.21 12.55 20.01
CA THR A 19 -4.14 13.14 19.02
C THR A 19 -3.47 14.09 18.03
N LYS A 20 -2.36 14.75 18.40
CA LYS A 20 -1.60 15.63 17.51
C LYS A 20 -0.61 14.89 16.61
N ILE A 21 -0.05 13.77 17.08
CA ILE A 21 1.00 13.00 16.40
C ILE A 21 0.39 11.96 15.44
N THR A 22 -0.71 11.32 15.85
CA THR A 22 -1.38 10.23 15.14
C THR A 22 -1.85 10.60 13.72
N PRO A 23 -2.61 11.68 13.48
CA PRO A 23 -3.08 12.01 12.13
C PRO A 23 -1.93 12.33 11.17
N LYS A 24 -0.86 12.99 11.63
CA LYS A 24 0.31 13.31 10.81
C LYS A 24 1.07 12.06 10.37
N TRP A 25 1.28 11.11 11.30
CA TRP A 25 1.92 9.83 11.01
C TRP A 25 1.12 8.99 10.03
N LEU A 26 -0.21 8.99 10.16
CA LEU A 26 -1.07 8.19 9.30
C LEU A 26 -1.22 8.78 7.92
N TYR A 27 -1.28 10.11 7.82
CA TYR A 27 -1.16 10.81 6.56
C TYR A 27 0.16 10.46 5.87
N ALA A 28 1.30 10.63 6.55
CA ALA A 28 2.62 10.31 6.01
C ALA A 28 2.72 8.84 5.56
N ASN A 29 2.25 7.91 6.39
CA ASN A 29 2.21 6.49 6.05
C ASN A 29 1.35 6.24 4.80
N SER A 30 0.20 6.92 4.67
CA SER A 30 -0.69 6.74 3.52
C SER A 30 -0.11 7.26 2.22
N VAL A 31 0.60 8.39 2.28
CA VAL A 31 1.28 8.99 1.14
C VAL A 31 2.47 8.13 0.70
N ILE A 32 3.21 7.53 1.62
CA ILE A 32 4.37 6.66 1.32
C ILE A 32 3.94 5.26 0.88
N TYR A 33 2.85 4.75 1.43
CA TYR A 33 2.40 3.38 1.19
C TYR A 33 1.93 3.14 -0.25
N PHE A 34 1.11 4.03 -0.80
CA PHE A 34 0.62 3.93 -2.18
C PHE A 34 1.73 3.83 -3.25
N PRO A 35 2.77 4.70 -3.25
CA PRO A 35 3.86 4.60 -4.21
C PRO A 35 4.71 3.35 -3.94
N THR A 36 4.89 2.96 -2.69
CA THR A 36 5.58 1.70 -2.35
C THR A 36 4.87 0.49 -2.99
N ALA A 37 3.55 0.41 -2.86
CA ALA A 37 2.75 -0.64 -3.49
C ALA A 37 2.87 -0.61 -5.03
N TYR A 38 2.90 0.59 -5.62
CA TYR A 38 3.13 0.77 -7.06
C TYR A 38 4.53 0.29 -7.51
N PHE A 39 5.59 0.65 -6.76
CA PHE A 39 6.96 0.19 -7.04
C PHE A 39 7.10 -1.33 -6.93
N THR A 40 6.39 -1.97 -6.00
CA THR A 40 6.38 -3.44 -5.91
C THR A 40 5.79 -4.07 -7.18
N LYS A 41 4.71 -3.50 -7.72
CA LYS A 41 4.11 -3.96 -8.99
C LYS A 41 5.07 -3.79 -10.17
N ILE A 42 5.76 -2.65 -10.26
CA ILE A 42 6.80 -2.43 -11.29
C ILE A 42 7.92 -3.46 -11.15
N THR A 43 8.41 -3.66 -9.93
CA THR A 43 9.49 -4.61 -9.65
C THR A 43 9.11 -6.01 -10.11
N LEU A 44 7.88 -6.43 -9.84
CA LEU A 44 7.36 -7.71 -10.29
C LEU A 44 7.27 -7.81 -11.83
N LEU A 45 6.77 -6.76 -12.49
CA LEU A 45 6.73 -6.68 -13.96
C LEU A 45 8.13 -6.71 -14.59
N LEU A 46 9.10 -6.00 -14.00
CA LEU A 46 10.50 -5.99 -14.45
C LEU A 46 11.16 -7.36 -14.24
N LEU A 47 10.87 -8.05 -13.13
CA LEU A 47 11.35 -9.40 -12.88
C LEU A 47 10.78 -10.40 -13.90
N ILE A 48 9.48 -10.30 -14.22
CA ILE A 48 8.86 -11.09 -15.29
C ILE A 48 9.55 -10.78 -16.63
N SER A 49 9.75 -9.50 -16.96
CA SER A 49 10.45 -9.08 -18.18
C SER A 49 11.87 -9.67 -18.25
N ARG A 50 12.60 -9.67 -17.13
CA ARG A 50 13.94 -10.26 -17.02
C ARG A 50 13.94 -11.76 -17.29
N VAL A 51 12.93 -12.50 -16.83
CA VAL A 51 12.78 -13.95 -17.10
C VAL A 51 12.49 -14.24 -18.58
N PHE A 52 11.80 -13.33 -19.26
CA PHE A 52 11.41 -13.43 -20.67
C PHE A 52 12.25 -12.56 -21.63
N THR A 53 13.42 -12.07 -21.18
CA THR A 53 14.35 -11.23 -21.98
C THR A 53 14.75 -11.82 -23.33
N VAL A 54 14.55 -13.12 -23.52
CA VAL A 54 14.76 -13.84 -24.79
C VAL A 54 13.90 -13.27 -25.94
N LYS A 55 12.78 -12.57 -25.66
CA LYS A 55 11.91 -12.00 -26.71
C LYS A 55 11.68 -10.50 -26.55
N ARG A 56 12.23 -9.69 -27.48
CA ARG A 56 12.12 -8.22 -27.50
C ARG A 56 10.68 -7.69 -27.51
N TRP A 57 9.73 -8.39 -28.15
CA TRP A 57 8.32 -7.95 -28.21
C TRP A 57 7.64 -8.01 -26.83
N VAL A 58 7.94 -9.03 -26.03
CA VAL A 58 7.43 -9.19 -24.65
C VAL A 58 7.93 -8.07 -23.76
N THR A 59 9.24 -7.77 -23.82
CA THR A 59 9.85 -6.67 -23.05
C THR A 59 9.23 -5.31 -23.41
N LYS A 60 8.96 -5.05 -24.70
CA LYS A 60 8.27 -3.82 -25.13
C LYS A 60 6.85 -3.73 -24.57
N SER A 61 6.05 -4.78 -24.67
CA SER A 61 4.68 -4.79 -24.12
C SER A 61 4.65 -4.56 -22.61
N ILE A 62 5.58 -5.17 -21.86
CA ILE A 62 5.69 -4.94 -20.40
C ILE A 62 6.07 -3.48 -20.09
N HIS A 63 6.99 -2.89 -20.85
CA HIS A 63 7.39 -1.49 -20.64
C HIS A 63 6.23 -0.52 -20.92
N ILE A 64 5.47 -0.74 -22.01
CA ILE A 64 4.26 0.02 -22.31
C ILE A 64 3.25 -0.13 -21.17
N PHE A 65 3.05 -1.35 -20.67
CA PHE A 65 2.14 -1.60 -19.56
C PHE A 65 2.55 -0.88 -18.27
N ILE A 66 3.84 -0.80 -17.96
CA ILE A 66 4.36 -0.01 -16.82
C ILE A 66 4.00 1.48 -16.96
N VAL A 67 4.17 2.05 -18.16
CA VAL A 67 3.84 3.46 -18.43
C VAL A 67 2.33 3.71 -18.29
N VAL A 68 1.49 2.80 -18.80
CA VAL A 68 0.03 2.90 -18.64
C VAL A 68 -0.37 2.80 -17.17
N LEU A 69 0.22 1.89 -16.41
CA LEU A 69 0.00 1.76 -14.97
C LEU A 69 0.41 3.03 -14.22
N LEU A 70 1.54 3.65 -14.61
CA LEU A 70 2.00 4.91 -14.04
C LEU A 70 0.98 6.02 -14.26
N ALA A 71 0.51 6.17 -15.50
CA ALA A 71 -0.48 7.18 -15.88
C ALA A 71 -1.81 6.99 -15.12
N ALA A 72 -2.21 5.75 -14.83
CA ALA A 72 -3.41 5.47 -14.04
C ALA A 72 -3.24 5.75 -12.53
N HIS A 73 -2.05 5.52 -11.97
CA HIS A 73 -1.78 5.67 -10.53
C HIS A 73 -1.39 7.11 -10.12
N LEU A 74 -0.70 7.84 -10.99
CA LEU A 74 -0.23 9.21 -10.74
C LEU A 74 -1.35 10.16 -10.27
N PRO A 75 -2.52 10.23 -10.94
CA PRO A 75 -3.59 11.16 -10.54
C PRO A 75 -4.12 10.84 -9.14
N VAL A 76 -4.29 9.55 -8.82
CA VAL A 76 -4.76 9.11 -7.50
C VAL A 76 -3.76 9.49 -6.41
N GLN A 77 -2.47 9.35 -6.70
CA GLN A 77 -1.41 9.73 -5.78
C GLN A 77 -1.40 11.25 -5.52
N ILE A 78 -1.58 12.06 -6.56
CA ILE A 78 -1.68 13.51 -6.41
C ILE A 78 -2.89 13.87 -5.55
N ILE A 79 -4.07 13.31 -5.84
CA ILE A 79 -5.30 13.56 -5.08
C ILE A 79 -5.15 13.18 -3.60
N LYS A 80 -4.40 12.09 -3.29
CA LYS A 80 -4.08 11.70 -1.91
C LYS A 80 -3.20 12.72 -1.19
N ILE A 81 -2.24 13.31 -1.90
CA ILE A 81 -1.33 14.34 -1.36
C ILE A 81 -2.10 15.65 -1.13
N VAL A 82 -3.09 15.98 -1.97
CA VAL A 82 -3.93 17.18 -1.82
C VAL A 82 -5.32 16.86 -1.29
N ILE A 83 -5.43 15.86 -0.40
CA ILE A 83 -6.74 15.37 0.08
C ILE A 83 -7.59 16.44 0.76
N CYS A 84 -6.94 17.44 1.36
CA CYS A 84 -7.57 18.65 1.89
C CYS A 84 -6.91 19.89 1.32
N ILE A 85 -7.71 20.92 1.06
CA ILE A 85 -7.25 22.24 0.67
C ILE A 85 -7.76 23.24 1.72
N PRO A 86 -6.88 23.85 2.53
CA PRO A 86 -5.44 23.59 2.67
C PRO A 86 -5.15 22.25 3.36
N ILE A 87 -3.97 21.64 3.09
CA ILE A 87 -3.54 20.35 3.68
C ILE A 87 -3.54 20.42 5.23
N LYS A 88 -3.33 21.62 5.79
CA LYS A 88 -3.37 21.89 7.24
C LYS A 88 -4.70 21.51 7.90
N ALA A 89 -5.81 21.59 7.16
CA ALA A 89 -7.14 21.21 7.66
C ALA A 89 -7.27 19.70 7.94
N TYR A 90 -6.35 18.86 7.46
CA TYR A 90 -6.35 17.44 7.74
C TYR A 90 -6.00 17.12 9.21
N TRP A 91 -5.10 17.90 9.82
CA TRP A 91 -4.62 17.66 11.19
C TRP A 91 -5.03 18.75 12.19
N ASP A 92 -5.56 19.87 11.72
CA ASP A 92 -6.02 20.97 12.55
C ASP A 92 -7.49 21.28 12.23
N PRO A 93 -8.44 20.87 13.09
CA PRO A 93 -9.86 21.11 12.86
C PRO A 93 -10.26 22.58 13.04
N LEU A 94 -9.36 23.44 13.55
CA LEU A 94 -9.59 24.89 13.64
C LEU A 94 -9.34 25.62 12.31
N VAL A 95 -8.73 24.95 11.32
CA VAL A 95 -8.46 25.54 10.01
C VAL A 95 -9.63 25.22 9.07
N ASP A 96 -10.36 26.25 8.65
CA ASP A 96 -11.38 26.12 7.62
C ASP A 96 -10.77 25.61 6.31
N GLY A 97 -11.18 24.41 5.91
CA GLY A 97 -10.70 23.76 4.69
C GLY A 97 -11.72 22.79 4.13
N ARG A 98 -11.67 22.60 2.81
CA ARG A 98 -12.46 21.56 2.15
C ARG A 98 -11.61 20.31 2.00
N CYS A 99 -12.04 19.23 2.64
CA CYS A 99 -11.48 17.90 2.46
C CYS A 99 -12.33 17.09 1.48
N LEU A 100 -11.66 16.32 0.62
CA LEU A 100 -12.31 15.36 -0.27
C LEU A 100 -12.77 14.14 0.53
N ASP A 101 -13.79 13.46 0.03
CA ASP A 101 -14.34 12.26 0.66
C ASP A 101 -13.31 11.12 0.65
N GLN A 102 -12.64 10.95 1.79
CA GLN A 102 -11.56 9.98 1.97
C GLN A 102 -12.03 8.55 1.71
N ARG A 103 -13.31 8.24 1.94
CA ARG A 103 -13.91 6.93 1.65
C ARG A 103 -13.99 6.67 0.15
N ARG A 104 -14.39 7.66 -0.65
CA ARG A 104 -14.46 7.53 -2.12
C ARG A 104 -13.07 7.32 -2.71
N ILE A 105 -12.09 8.10 -2.27
CA ILE A 105 -10.69 7.97 -2.73
C ILE A 105 -10.12 6.60 -2.34
N PHE A 106 -10.45 6.10 -1.14
CA PHE A 106 -10.01 4.79 -0.68
C PHE A 106 -10.63 3.66 -1.51
N LEU A 107 -11.95 3.69 -1.74
CA LEU A 107 -12.64 2.72 -2.58
C LEU A 107 -12.10 2.71 -4.01
N PHE A 108 -11.88 3.88 -4.61
CA PHE A 108 -11.30 3.99 -5.94
C PHE A 108 -9.88 3.41 -6.00
N GLY A 109 -9.05 3.71 -4.99
CA GLY A 109 -7.70 3.15 -4.87
C GLY A 109 -7.70 1.62 -4.73
N LEU A 110 -8.63 1.07 -3.94
CA LEU A 110 -8.81 -0.39 -3.81
C LEU A 110 -9.24 -1.01 -5.14
N SER A 111 -10.21 -0.43 -5.83
CA SER A 111 -10.66 -0.93 -7.13
C SER A 111 -9.53 -0.94 -8.17
N LEU A 112 -8.74 0.15 -8.24
CA LEU A 112 -7.55 0.22 -9.10
C LEU A 112 -6.49 -0.82 -8.71
N ALA A 113 -6.25 -1.02 -7.41
CA ALA A 113 -5.30 -2.00 -6.94
C ALA A 113 -5.71 -3.42 -7.37
N ILE A 114 -6.95 -3.81 -7.11
CA ILE A 114 -7.51 -5.11 -7.51
C ILE A 114 -7.43 -5.29 -9.02
N PHE A 115 -7.90 -4.29 -9.78
CA PHE A 115 -7.88 -4.36 -11.25
C PHE A 115 -6.46 -4.58 -11.78
N THR A 116 -5.50 -3.83 -11.27
CA THR A 116 -4.10 -3.94 -11.74
C THR A 116 -3.43 -5.24 -11.28
N ASP A 117 -3.79 -5.78 -10.12
CA ASP A 117 -3.35 -7.12 -9.69
C ASP A 117 -3.92 -8.20 -10.61
N PHE A 118 -5.20 -8.13 -10.97
CA PHE A 118 -5.81 -9.03 -11.95
C PHE A 118 -5.09 -8.97 -13.29
N VAL A 119 -4.81 -7.78 -13.81
CA VAL A 119 -4.11 -7.66 -15.10
C VAL A 119 -2.69 -8.25 -15.00
N ILE A 120 -1.94 -7.97 -13.94
CA ILE A 120 -0.60 -8.54 -13.72
C ILE A 120 -0.65 -10.07 -13.60
N LEU A 121 -1.67 -10.62 -12.93
CA LEU A 121 -1.91 -12.07 -12.82
C LEU A 121 -2.23 -12.69 -14.19
N LEU A 122 -2.93 -11.95 -15.05
CA LEU A 122 -3.26 -12.38 -16.41
C LEU A 122 -2.07 -12.30 -17.36
N VAL A 123 -1.13 -11.36 -17.20
CA VAL A 123 0.08 -11.21 -18.07
C VAL A 123 0.81 -12.52 -18.37
N PRO A 124 1.12 -13.42 -17.39
CA PRO A 124 1.83 -14.66 -17.68
C PRO A 124 0.99 -15.69 -18.45
N ILE A 125 -0.34 -15.67 -18.39
CA ILE A 125 -1.22 -16.67 -19.02
C ILE A 125 -1.10 -16.67 -20.56
N PRO A 126 -1.32 -15.56 -21.29
CA PRO A 126 -1.17 -15.52 -22.75
C PRO A 126 0.30 -15.73 -23.16
N LEU A 127 1.26 -15.32 -22.32
CA LEU A 127 2.68 -15.60 -22.54
C LEU A 127 3.00 -17.09 -22.50
N THR A 128 2.35 -17.85 -21.61
CA THR A 128 2.49 -19.30 -21.50
C THR A 128 1.71 -20.07 -22.56
N TRP A 129 0.59 -19.54 -23.06
CA TRP A 129 -0.19 -20.19 -24.12
C TRP A 129 0.46 -20.02 -25.48
N SER A 130 1.05 -18.85 -25.75
CA SER A 130 1.73 -18.55 -27.01
C SER A 130 3.11 -19.21 -27.12
N LEU A 131 3.64 -19.79 -26.04
CA LEU A 131 5.04 -20.23 -26.00
C LEU A 131 5.19 -21.51 -25.18
N ARG A 132 5.77 -22.57 -25.75
CA ARG A 132 6.20 -23.77 -25.01
C ARG A 132 7.31 -23.41 -24.01
N VAL A 133 6.93 -22.79 -22.89
CA VAL A 133 7.88 -22.34 -21.87
C VAL A 133 8.30 -23.56 -21.02
N PRO A 134 9.60 -23.80 -20.79
CA PRO A 134 10.05 -24.89 -19.94
C PRO A 134 9.53 -24.73 -18.50
N LEU A 135 9.17 -25.86 -17.87
CA LEU A 135 8.61 -25.94 -16.51
C LEU A 135 9.40 -25.13 -15.47
N ARG A 136 10.73 -25.08 -15.60
CA ARG A 136 11.61 -24.29 -14.71
C ARG A 136 11.29 -22.80 -14.71
N LYS A 137 10.89 -22.21 -15.84
CA LYS A 137 10.49 -20.79 -15.90
C LYS A 137 9.09 -20.60 -15.33
N LYS A 138 8.18 -21.55 -15.56
CA LYS A 138 6.81 -21.53 -15.01
C LYS A 138 6.82 -21.52 -13.47
N ILE A 139 7.67 -22.34 -12.85
CA ILE A 139 7.82 -22.40 -11.39
C ILE A 139 8.38 -21.08 -10.83
N LYS A 140 9.39 -20.48 -11.47
CA LYS A 140 9.96 -19.19 -11.05
C LYS A 140 8.91 -18.07 -11.05
N ILE A 141 8.05 -18.04 -12.08
CA ILE A 141 6.98 -17.04 -12.19
C ILE A 141 5.97 -17.21 -11.06
N MET A 142 5.51 -18.44 -10.81
CA MET A 142 4.56 -18.73 -9.73
C MET A 142 5.13 -18.37 -8.35
N ALA A 143 6.41 -18.68 -8.11
CA ALA A 143 7.07 -18.34 -6.85
C ALA A 143 7.19 -16.82 -6.65
N MET A 144 7.58 -16.07 -7.69
CA MET A 144 7.68 -14.61 -7.63
C MET A 144 6.33 -13.93 -7.42
N LEU A 145 5.28 -14.44 -8.09
CA LEU A 145 3.92 -13.94 -7.97
C LEU A 145 3.34 -14.20 -6.57
N GLY A 146 3.58 -15.40 -6.03
CA GLY A 146 3.17 -15.76 -4.68
C GLY A 146 3.86 -14.91 -3.61
N ALA A 147 5.19 -14.77 -3.69
CA ALA A 147 5.96 -13.96 -2.75
C ALA A 147 5.55 -12.47 -2.79
N GLY A 148 5.38 -11.91 -4.00
CA GLY A 148 4.95 -10.53 -4.19
C GLY A 148 3.54 -10.26 -3.65
N GLY A 149 2.62 -11.23 -3.81
CA GLY A 149 1.26 -11.15 -3.28
C GLY A 149 1.19 -11.20 -1.75
N ILE A 150 1.98 -12.08 -1.12
CA ILE A 150 2.03 -12.20 0.34
C ILE A 150 2.61 -10.91 0.97
N ALA A 151 3.72 -10.39 0.43
CA ALA A 151 4.35 -9.17 0.92
C ALA A 151 3.44 -7.93 0.79
N THR A 152 2.71 -7.81 -0.34
CA THR A 152 1.76 -6.71 -0.54
C THR A 152 0.54 -6.83 0.37
N GLY A 153 -0.06 -8.02 0.49
CA GLY A 153 -1.19 -8.29 1.37
C GLY A 153 -0.88 -7.98 2.84
N MET A 154 0.29 -8.38 3.33
CA MET A 154 0.76 -8.08 4.69
C MET A 154 0.87 -6.57 4.94
N THR A 155 1.36 -5.81 3.96
CA THR A 155 1.51 -4.37 4.09
C THR A 155 0.15 -3.63 4.03
N ILE A 156 -0.82 -4.12 3.23
CA ILE A 156 -2.21 -3.63 3.23
C ILE A 156 -2.85 -3.85 4.61
N LEU A 157 -2.72 -5.06 5.16
CA LEU A 157 -3.25 -5.43 6.47
C LEU A 157 -2.68 -4.55 7.58
N ARG A 158 -1.37 -4.29 7.55
CA ARG A 158 -0.70 -3.34 8.45
C ARG A 158 -1.32 -1.95 8.35
N MET A 159 -1.51 -1.44 7.14
CA MET A 159 -2.11 -0.12 6.92
C MET A 159 -3.56 -0.06 7.42
N TYR A 160 -4.38 -1.07 7.11
CA TYR A 160 -5.76 -1.14 7.57
C TYR A 160 -5.84 -1.16 9.10
N LYS A 161 -5.02 -1.96 9.76
CA LYS A 161 -4.91 -1.98 11.23
C LYS A 161 -4.44 -0.64 11.79
N ALA A 162 -3.48 0.02 11.13
CA ALA A 162 -3.00 1.34 11.54
C ALA A 162 -4.08 2.44 11.43
N VAL A 163 -4.95 2.36 10.41
CA VAL A 163 -6.10 3.29 10.31
C VAL A 163 -7.17 2.96 11.34
N LYS A 164 -7.45 1.67 11.58
CA LYS A 164 -8.40 1.23 12.61
C LYS A 164 -7.94 1.60 14.03
N PHE A 165 -6.62 1.60 14.27
CA PHE A 165 -5.95 2.06 15.49
C PHE A 165 -6.26 3.53 15.84
N ILE A 166 -6.60 4.39 14.87
CA ILE A 166 -7.01 5.79 15.13
C ILE A 166 -8.36 5.86 15.83
N HIS A 167 -9.18 4.82 15.68
CA HIS A 167 -10.58 4.81 16.08
C HIS A 167 -10.89 3.79 17.18
N SER A 168 -9.91 2.99 17.64
CA SER A 168 -10.08 2.02 18.72
C SER A 168 -9.59 2.57 20.07
N ASN A 169 -10.32 2.27 21.15
CA ASN A 169 -10.03 2.71 22.51
C ASN A 169 -8.85 1.98 23.18
N ASP A 170 -8.30 0.91 22.57
CA ASP A 170 -7.24 0.07 23.15
C ASP A 170 -5.94 0.13 22.35
N VAL A 171 -5.13 1.14 22.66
CA VAL A 171 -3.85 1.46 22.01
C VAL A 171 -2.74 0.40 22.19
N THR A 172 -2.80 -0.47 23.20
CA THR A 172 -1.67 -1.35 23.55
C THR A 172 -1.64 -2.66 22.75
N ALA A 173 -2.80 -3.26 22.48
CA ALA A 173 -2.89 -4.55 21.78
C ALA A 173 -2.65 -4.41 20.26
N ASP A 174 -3.14 -3.32 19.66
CA ASP A 174 -3.01 -3.06 18.23
C ASP A 174 -1.59 -2.62 17.84
N PHE A 175 -0.88 -1.90 18.72
CA PHE A 175 0.52 -1.53 18.50
C PHE A 175 1.44 -2.78 18.49
N ALA A 176 1.22 -3.73 19.41
CA ALA A 176 1.90 -5.02 19.40
C ALA A 176 1.62 -5.81 18.11
N SER A 177 0.38 -5.79 17.62
CA SER A 177 -0.01 -6.43 16.36
C SER A 177 0.71 -5.79 15.15
N LEU A 178 0.85 -4.47 15.13
CA LEU A 178 1.59 -3.75 14.08
C LEU A 178 3.08 -4.10 14.08
N VAL A 179 3.71 -4.13 15.25
CA VAL A 179 5.14 -4.50 15.39
C VAL A 179 5.38 -5.93 14.92
N LEU A 180 4.57 -6.89 15.38
CA LEU A 180 4.66 -8.30 14.95
C LEU A 180 4.51 -8.46 13.43
N THR A 181 3.54 -7.79 12.82
CA THR A 181 3.32 -7.85 11.37
C THR A 181 4.51 -7.27 10.60
N THR A 182 5.19 -6.28 11.18
CA THR A 182 6.38 -5.64 10.60
C THR A 182 7.61 -6.56 10.66
N TYR A 183 7.84 -7.23 11.78
CA TYR A 183 8.91 -8.21 11.93
C TYR A 183 8.74 -9.40 10.97
N VAL A 184 7.52 -9.92 10.86
CA VAL A 184 7.21 -11.03 9.93
C VAL A 184 7.40 -10.61 8.47
N SER A 185 7.08 -9.35 8.12
CA SER A 185 7.29 -8.82 6.77
C SER A 185 8.76 -8.54 6.43
N LEU A 186 9.62 -8.36 7.44
CA LEU A 186 11.07 -8.15 7.26
C LEU A 186 11.85 -9.47 7.14
N MET A 187 11.26 -10.58 7.61
CA MET A 187 11.83 -11.93 7.54
C MET A 187 11.43 -12.71 6.27
N LEU A 188 10.42 -12.24 5.54
CA LEU A 188 9.94 -12.80 4.26
C LEU A 188 10.60 -12.08 3.07
#